data_AF-A0A1L0BJW1-F1
#
_entry.id   AF-A0A1L0BJW1-F1
#
_cell.length_a   1.000
_cell.length_b   1.000
_cell.length_c   1.000
_cell.angle_alpha   90.00
_cell.angle_beta   90.00
_cell.angle_gamma   90.00
#
_symmetry.space_group_name_H-M   'P 1'
#
loop_
_entity.id
_entity.type
_entity.pdbx_description
1 polymer ?
#
loop_
_entity_poly.entity_id
_entity_poly.type
_entity_poly.pdbx_seq_one_letter_code
_entity_poly.pdbx_strand_id
1 'polypeptide(L)'
;MLDWRINKFDVEDLVNKSDAHLYFEGKLRKLINIMRSNEVYFKGVLRSGCPVVHIRTKNHIRSNCPDDDYDKYVALMFEWGRLMLLEYKTGTDRFHVIYDLTGFSLKNADFRAIKFSVKAFQRWYPDVVEVVYMHNAPRVFPLVWNMVVKWLKPQVRDKIIFTRGPDALKKYIDPKFIPKFLGGKDAIPAYVEPTTFNSQRKEPDAMFSNLLKQRDELTVRFIDSTIKWIEATNTKESRQHLESKINICKARAQNYIYLDPYLRTPGICDRNGQLGNLSY
;
A
#
# COMPACT_ATOMS: atom_id res chain seq x y z
N MET A 1 0.15 -6.38 16.24
CA MET A 1 0.45 -6.28 14.79
C MET A 1 1.34 -7.43 14.34
N LEU A 2 2.49 -7.65 15.01
CA LEU A 2 3.46 -8.71 14.68
C LEU A 2 2.85 -10.13 14.60
N ASP A 3 2.04 -10.54 15.58
CA ASP A 3 1.35 -11.84 15.55
C ASP A 3 0.51 -12.05 14.27
N TRP A 4 -0.22 -11.03 13.84
CA TRP A 4 -0.99 -11.12 12.60
C TRP A 4 -0.09 -11.24 11.38
N ARG A 5 0.99 -10.46 11.33
CA ARG A 5 1.93 -10.46 10.20
C ARG A 5 2.68 -11.79 10.06
N ILE A 6 3.11 -12.37 11.18
CA ILE A 6 3.96 -13.57 11.21
C ILE A 6 3.08 -14.82 11.21
N ASN A 7 2.21 -14.97 12.21
CA ASN A 7 1.56 -16.25 12.48
C ASN A 7 0.25 -16.45 11.69
N LYS A 8 -0.47 -15.36 11.37
CA LYS A 8 -1.81 -15.47 10.77
C LYS A 8 -1.82 -15.34 9.26
N PHE A 9 -0.91 -14.54 8.73
CA PHE A 9 -1.03 -14.06 7.35
C PHE A 9 0.26 -14.20 6.54
N ASP A 10 1.38 -14.52 7.21
CA ASP A 10 2.73 -14.58 6.64
C ASP A 10 2.97 -13.50 5.58
N VAL A 11 2.83 -12.25 6.03
CA VAL A 11 2.86 -11.08 5.16
C VAL A 11 4.19 -10.96 4.43
N GLU A 12 5.27 -11.39 5.08
CA GLU A 12 6.61 -11.35 4.50
C GLU A 12 6.73 -12.32 3.32
N ASP A 13 6.26 -13.57 3.48
CA ASP A 13 6.23 -14.54 2.38
C ASP A 13 5.31 -14.06 1.23
N LEU A 14 4.14 -13.52 1.57
CA LEU A 14 3.19 -12.99 0.60
C LEU A 14 3.80 -11.87 -0.26
N VAL A 15 4.50 -10.93 0.37
CA VAL A 15 5.17 -9.81 -0.32
C VAL A 15 6.35 -10.31 -1.14
N ASN A 16 7.19 -11.17 -0.55
CA ASN A 16 8.40 -11.66 -1.21
C ASN A 16 8.08 -12.55 -2.41
N LYS A 17 7.04 -13.38 -2.35
CA LYS A 17 6.58 -14.19 -3.49
C LYS A 17 5.77 -13.41 -4.51
N SER A 18 5.09 -12.35 -4.07
CA SER A 18 4.32 -11.46 -4.93
C SER A 18 3.24 -12.20 -5.73
N ASP A 19 2.71 -11.59 -6.79
CA ASP A 19 1.67 -12.21 -7.63
C ASP A 19 2.19 -13.27 -8.60
N ALA A 20 3.48 -13.24 -8.92
CA ALA A 20 4.13 -14.19 -9.82
C ALA A 20 4.01 -15.64 -9.36
N HIS A 21 4.21 -15.90 -8.06
CA HIS A 21 4.05 -17.24 -7.50
C HIS A 21 2.62 -17.77 -7.69
N LEU A 22 1.63 -16.92 -7.42
CA LEU A 22 0.21 -17.25 -7.56
C LEU A 22 -0.17 -17.51 -9.03
N TYR A 23 0.45 -16.76 -9.94
CA TYR A 23 0.28 -16.89 -11.37
C TYR A 23 0.83 -18.23 -11.90
N PHE A 24 2.10 -18.54 -11.63
CA PHE A 24 2.76 -19.72 -12.18
C PHE A 24 2.25 -21.04 -11.61
N GLU A 25 1.90 -21.09 -10.32
CA GLU A 25 1.35 -22.32 -9.73
C GLU A 25 -0.08 -22.62 -10.22
N GLY A 26 -0.76 -21.65 -10.85
CA GLY A 26 -2.14 -21.77 -11.31
C GLY A 26 -3.17 -21.94 -10.19
N LYS A 27 -2.75 -21.88 -8.92
CA LYS A 27 -3.60 -22.18 -7.75
C LYS A 27 -4.62 -21.09 -7.44
N LEU A 28 -4.39 -19.82 -7.83
CA LEU A 28 -5.27 -18.69 -7.51
C LEU A 28 -5.70 -17.86 -8.74
N ARG A 29 -6.17 -18.53 -9.81
CA ARG A 29 -6.65 -17.87 -11.06
C ARG A 29 -7.65 -16.74 -10.81
N LYS A 30 -8.51 -16.88 -9.79
CA LYS A 30 -9.51 -15.88 -9.39
C LYS A 30 -8.89 -14.58 -8.88
N LEU A 31 -7.82 -14.68 -8.09
CA LEU A 31 -7.10 -13.54 -7.55
C LEU A 31 -6.36 -12.78 -8.67
N ILE A 32 -5.72 -13.50 -9.58
CA ILE A 32 -5.11 -12.91 -10.78
C ILE A 32 -6.16 -12.17 -11.63
N ASN A 33 -7.36 -12.73 -11.78
CA ASN A 33 -8.44 -12.06 -12.51
C ASN A 33 -8.90 -10.76 -11.83
N ILE A 34 -8.86 -10.67 -10.49
CA ILE A 34 -9.10 -9.40 -9.79
C ILE A 34 -8.02 -8.38 -10.15
N MET A 35 -6.74 -8.79 -10.12
CA MET A 35 -5.63 -7.91 -10.50
C MET A 35 -5.76 -7.40 -11.94
N ARG A 36 -6.10 -8.28 -12.89
CA ARG A 36 -6.40 -7.94 -14.29
C ARG A 36 -7.53 -6.91 -14.44
N SER A 37 -8.52 -6.96 -13.55
CA SER A 37 -9.66 -6.03 -13.59
C SER A 37 -9.27 -4.61 -13.16
N ASN A 38 -8.08 -4.40 -12.58
CA ASN A 38 -7.66 -3.16 -11.93
C ASN A 38 -8.69 -2.68 -10.91
N GLU A 39 -9.18 -3.59 -10.08
CA GLU A 39 -10.07 -3.22 -8.98
C GLU A 39 -9.37 -2.26 -8.02
N VAL A 40 -8.10 -2.52 -7.72
CA VAL A 40 -7.22 -1.61 -6.99
C VAL A 40 -5.94 -1.44 -7.78
N TYR A 41 -5.45 -0.20 -7.90
CA TYR A 41 -4.15 0.09 -8.50
C TYR A 41 -3.58 1.39 -7.93
N PHE A 42 -2.27 1.55 -8.04
CA PHE A 42 -1.57 2.74 -7.62
C PHE A 42 -1.21 3.57 -8.84
N LYS A 43 -1.50 4.87 -8.81
CA LYS A 43 -1.01 5.75 -9.87
C LYS A 43 -1.07 7.22 -9.48
N GLY A 44 0.07 7.87 -9.65
CA GLY A 44 0.22 9.31 -9.46
C GLY A 44 0.65 9.67 -8.04
N VAL A 45 1.10 10.92 -7.92
CA VAL A 45 1.66 11.48 -6.69
C VAL A 45 1.12 12.90 -6.54
N LEU A 46 0.61 13.26 -5.37
CA LEU A 46 0.11 14.63 -5.14
C LEU A 46 1.24 15.64 -4.99
N ARG A 47 0.90 16.93 -4.98
CA ARG A 47 1.86 18.00 -4.68
C ARG A 47 2.57 17.80 -3.34
N SER A 48 1.92 17.15 -2.37
CA SER A 48 2.49 16.80 -1.07
C SER A 48 3.54 15.68 -1.14
N GLY A 49 3.70 15.00 -2.27
CA GLY A 49 4.52 13.79 -2.40
C GLY A 49 3.75 12.50 -2.12
N CYS A 50 2.50 12.58 -1.65
CA CYS A 50 1.68 11.40 -1.32
C CYS A 50 1.26 10.60 -2.56
N PRO A 51 1.56 9.29 -2.62
CA PRO A 51 1.04 8.40 -3.65
C PRO A 51 -0.49 8.28 -3.61
N VAL A 52 -1.09 8.01 -4.78
CA VAL A 52 -2.55 7.87 -4.94
C VAL A 52 -2.93 6.41 -5.22
N VAL A 53 -3.84 5.89 -4.40
CA VAL A 53 -4.47 4.58 -4.58
C VAL A 53 -5.83 4.80 -5.22
N HIS A 54 -6.13 4.05 -6.29
CA HIS A 54 -7.42 4.08 -6.96
C HIS A 54 -8.14 2.76 -6.69
N ILE A 55 -9.39 2.84 -6.23
CA ILE A 55 -10.25 1.69 -5.96
C ILE A 55 -11.52 1.81 -6.80
N ARG A 56 -11.69 0.90 -7.75
CA ARG A 56 -12.80 0.86 -8.71
C ARG A 56 -13.89 -0.09 -8.24
N THR A 57 -14.79 0.43 -7.41
CA THR A 57 -15.77 -0.38 -6.69
C THR A 57 -16.74 -1.14 -7.61
N LYS A 58 -17.01 -0.65 -8.83
CA LYS A 58 -17.86 -1.35 -9.81
C LYS A 58 -17.31 -2.72 -10.23
N ASN A 59 -15.99 -2.91 -10.14
CA ASN A 59 -15.31 -4.14 -10.52
C ASN A 59 -15.34 -5.19 -9.41
N HIS A 60 -15.59 -4.77 -8.16
CA HIS A 60 -15.68 -5.69 -7.02
C HIS A 60 -16.97 -6.51 -7.09
N ILE A 61 -16.83 -7.83 -7.15
CA ILE A 61 -17.92 -8.79 -7.08
C ILE A 61 -17.46 -9.93 -6.18
N ARG A 62 -18.09 -10.09 -5.00
CA ARG A 62 -17.67 -11.05 -3.98
C ARG A 62 -17.52 -12.48 -4.52
N SER A 63 -18.43 -12.93 -5.38
CA SER A 63 -18.39 -14.30 -5.93
C SER A 63 -17.19 -14.57 -6.85
N ASN A 64 -16.46 -13.53 -7.28
CA ASN A 64 -15.32 -13.69 -8.17
C ASN A 64 -14.09 -14.29 -7.46
N CYS A 65 -14.00 -14.19 -6.13
CA CYS A 65 -12.85 -14.67 -5.38
C CYS A 65 -13.27 -15.21 -4.00
N PRO A 66 -12.72 -16.35 -3.55
CA PRO A 66 -12.94 -16.81 -2.19
C PRO A 66 -12.51 -15.76 -1.17
N ASP A 67 -13.23 -15.76 -0.06
CA ASP A 67 -13.07 -14.76 0.99
C ASP A 67 -11.62 -14.70 1.53
N ASP A 68 -10.98 -15.85 1.78
CA ASP A 68 -9.60 -15.89 2.29
C ASP A 68 -8.56 -15.41 1.27
N ASP A 69 -8.81 -15.65 -0.01
CA ASP A 69 -7.92 -15.19 -1.09
C ASP A 69 -8.08 -13.69 -1.32
N TYR A 70 -9.30 -13.16 -1.20
CA TYR A 70 -9.52 -11.72 -1.28
C TYR A 70 -8.85 -10.97 -0.13
N ASP A 71 -8.87 -11.53 1.10
CA ASP A 71 -8.12 -10.95 2.22
C ASP A 71 -6.62 -10.90 1.92
N LYS A 72 -6.08 -11.93 1.23
CA LYS A 72 -4.65 -11.95 0.81
C LYS A 72 -4.36 -10.88 -0.21
N TYR A 73 -5.24 -10.72 -1.18
CA TYR A 73 -5.16 -9.64 -2.15
C TYR A 73 -5.15 -8.27 -1.46
N VAL A 74 -6.06 -8.01 -0.52
CA VAL A 74 -6.12 -6.74 0.21
C VAL A 74 -4.81 -6.49 0.99
N ALA A 75 -4.29 -7.50 1.69
CA ALA A 75 -3.02 -7.37 2.41
C ALA A 75 -1.85 -7.08 1.46
N LEU A 76 -1.76 -7.78 0.32
CA LEU A 76 -0.73 -7.56 -0.69
C LEU A 76 -0.81 -6.15 -1.28
N MET A 77 -2.02 -5.64 -1.55
CA MET A 77 -2.20 -4.26 -1.99
C MET A 77 -1.70 -3.26 -0.94
N PHE A 78 -2.02 -3.45 0.34
CA PHE A 78 -1.48 -2.58 1.40
C PHE A 78 0.05 -2.59 1.43
N GLU A 79 0.67 -3.77 1.36
CA GLU A 79 2.12 -3.87 1.41
C GLU A 79 2.79 -3.28 0.18
N TRP A 80 2.29 -3.54 -1.03
CA TRP A 80 2.78 -2.87 -2.24
C TRP A 80 2.61 -1.35 -2.17
N GLY A 81 1.50 -0.87 -1.61
CA GLY A 81 1.31 0.54 -1.31
C GLY A 81 2.46 1.05 -0.46
N ARG A 82 2.77 0.38 0.66
CA ARG A 82 3.84 0.81 1.58
C ARG A 82 5.22 0.92 0.92
N LEU A 83 5.51 0.12 -0.10
CA LEU A 83 6.77 0.25 -0.88
C LEU A 83 6.86 1.61 -1.62
N MET A 84 5.74 2.30 -1.80
CA MET A 84 5.65 3.63 -2.43
C MET A 84 5.77 4.80 -1.44
N LEU A 85 5.76 4.53 -0.13
CA LEU A 85 5.97 5.57 0.87
C LEU A 85 7.46 5.93 0.91
N LEU A 86 7.75 7.24 0.83
CA LEU A 86 9.11 7.77 0.76
C LEU A 86 9.44 8.58 2.02
N GLU A 87 9.17 7.98 3.19
CA GLU A 87 9.24 8.65 4.50
C GLU A 87 10.64 9.23 4.73
N TYR A 88 11.70 8.46 4.49
CA TYR A 88 13.06 8.94 4.72
C TYR A 88 13.54 10.03 3.75
N LYS A 89 13.04 10.05 2.50
CA LYS A 89 13.46 11.03 1.47
C LYS A 89 12.68 12.33 1.57
N THR A 90 11.37 12.22 1.73
CA THR A 90 10.44 13.33 1.52
C THR A 90 9.53 13.58 2.71
N GLY A 91 9.58 12.75 3.75
CA GLY A 91 8.62 12.78 4.86
C GLY A 91 7.23 12.26 4.46
N THR A 92 7.10 11.64 3.29
CA THR A 92 5.82 11.10 2.81
C THR A 92 5.56 9.72 3.41
N ASP A 93 4.67 9.64 4.38
CA ASP A 93 4.26 8.41 5.09
C ASP A 93 2.78 8.04 4.89
N ARG A 94 2.07 8.78 4.02
CA ARG A 94 0.63 8.63 3.79
C ARG A 94 0.23 8.54 2.32
N PHE A 95 -0.93 7.94 2.08
CA PHE A 95 -1.61 7.86 0.79
C PHE A 95 -2.81 8.79 0.69
N HIS A 96 -3.16 9.13 -0.54
CA HIS A 96 -4.52 9.53 -0.90
C HIS A 96 -5.24 8.35 -1.54
N VAL A 97 -6.52 8.16 -1.21
CA VAL A 97 -7.32 7.06 -1.74
C VAL A 97 -8.51 7.62 -2.50
N ILE A 98 -8.71 7.20 -3.74
CA ILE A 98 -9.90 7.50 -4.52
C ILE A 98 -10.75 6.23 -4.59
N TYR A 99 -11.87 6.23 -3.87
CA TYR A 99 -12.95 5.27 -4.12
C TYR A 99 -13.81 5.79 -5.26
N ASP A 100 -13.61 5.22 -6.44
CA ASP A 100 -14.46 5.45 -7.60
C ASP A 100 -15.75 4.63 -7.46
N LEU A 101 -16.85 5.32 -7.15
CA LEU A 101 -18.20 4.76 -7.03
C LEU A 101 -19.00 4.86 -8.33
N THR A 102 -18.38 5.29 -9.43
CA THR A 102 -19.03 5.34 -10.75
C THR A 102 -19.46 3.94 -11.18
N GLY A 103 -20.76 3.72 -11.37
CA GLY A 103 -21.31 2.40 -11.71
C GLY A 103 -21.43 1.43 -10.53
N PHE A 104 -21.18 1.89 -9.29
CA PHE A 104 -21.44 1.10 -8.09
C PHE A 104 -22.94 0.80 -7.95
N SER A 105 -23.26 -0.42 -7.51
CA SER A 105 -24.61 -0.87 -7.18
C SER A 105 -24.57 -1.82 -5.98
N LEU A 106 -25.73 -2.23 -5.47
CA LEU A 106 -25.79 -3.12 -4.30
C LEU A 106 -25.09 -4.47 -4.51
N LYS A 107 -24.95 -4.94 -5.75
CA LYS A 107 -24.17 -6.16 -6.07
C LYS A 107 -22.69 -6.04 -5.70
N ASN A 108 -22.18 -4.81 -5.65
CA ASN A 108 -20.80 -4.49 -5.31
C ASN A 108 -20.61 -4.24 -3.80
N ALA A 109 -21.69 -4.17 -3.02
CA ALA A 109 -21.67 -3.84 -1.59
C ALA A 109 -21.29 -5.05 -0.72
N ASP A 110 -20.03 -5.49 -0.83
CA ASP A 110 -19.50 -6.58 -0.02
C ASP A 110 -19.13 -6.10 1.40
N PHE A 111 -20.09 -6.19 2.31
CA PHE A 111 -19.90 -5.79 3.71
C PHE A 111 -18.81 -6.59 4.44
N ARG A 112 -18.50 -7.82 4.01
CA ARG A 112 -17.44 -8.63 4.62
C ARG A 112 -16.07 -8.07 4.23
N ALA A 113 -15.84 -7.86 2.93
CA ALA A 113 -14.61 -7.25 2.43
C ALA A 113 -14.41 -5.83 2.99
N ILE A 114 -15.46 -4.99 2.98
CA ILE A 114 -15.39 -3.63 3.55
C ILE A 114 -15.01 -3.67 5.03
N LYS A 115 -15.63 -4.56 5.82
CA LYS A 115 -15.32 -4.69 7.26
C LYS A 115 -13.88 -5.18 7.47
N PHE A 116 -13.39 -6.09 6.63
CA PHE A 116 -11.99 -6.52 6.66
C PHE A 116 -11.04 -5.35 6.34
N SER A 117 -11.26 -4.61 5.25
CA SER A 117 -10.44 -3.45 4.86
C SER A 117 -10.42 -2.37 5.94
N VAL A 118 -11.57 -2.06 6.55
CA VAL A 118 -11.67 -1.11 7.67
C VAL A 118 -10.87 -1.61 8.88
N LYS A 119 -10.96 -2.91 9.21
CA LYS A 119 -10.19 -3.49 10.31
C LYS A 119 -8.69 -3.46 10.02
N ALA A 120 -8.27 -3.78 8.79
CA ALA A 120 -6.88 -3.74 8.38
C ALA A 120 -6.31 -2.32 8.53
N PHE A 121 -7.02 -1.33 7.99
CA PHE A 121 -6.64 0.08 8.10
C PHE A 121 -6.52 0.54 9.56
N GLN A 122 -7.48 0.19 10.43
CA GLN A 122 -7.51 0.71 11.79
C GLN A 122 -6.65 -0.03 12.81
N ARG A 123 -6.15 -1.23 12.47
CA ARG A 123 -5.43 -2.12 13.40
C ARG A 123 -4.03 -2.50 12.94
N TRP A 124 -3.83 -2.71 11.63
CA TRP A 124 -2.55 -3.20 11.08
C TRP A 124 -1.82 -2.13 10.27
N TYR A 125 -2.55 -1.16 9.72
CA TYR A 125 -1.98 -0.04 8.96
C TYR A 125 -2.53 1.30 9.47
N PRO A 126 -2.41 1.61 10.78
CA PRO A 126 -2.93 2.85 11.31
C PRO A 126 -2.22 4.05 10.67
N ASP A 127 -3.00 5.12 10.45
CA ASP A 127 -2.52 6.45 10.03
C ASP A 127 -1.80 6.55 8.69
N VAL A 128 -1.83 5.51 7.85
CA VAL A 128 -1.22 5.52 6.51
C VAL A 128 -2.03 6.26 5.44
N VAL A 129 -3.19 6.84 5.76
CA VAL A 129 -3.99 7.61 4.79
C VAL A 129 -4.14 9.05 5.26
N GLU A 130 -3.95 9.96 4.32
CA GLU A 130 -4.13 11.40 4.47
C GLU A 130 -5.59 11.80 4.15
N VAL A 131 -6.09 11.42 2.97
CA VAL A 131 -7.47 11.69 2.54
C VAL A 131 -8.06 10.51 1.77
N VAL A 132 -9.35 10.26 1.99
CA VAL A 132 -10.15 9.30 1.22
C VAL A 132 -11.25 10.05 0.46
N TYR A 133 -11.18 10.05 -0.87
CA TYR A 133 -12.20 10.61 -1.74
C TYR A 133 -13.24 9.56 -2.09
N MET A 134 -14.47 9.74 -1.62
CA MET A 134 -15.64 8.97 -2.07
C MET A 134 -16.21 9.67 -3.31
N HIS A 135 -15.79 9.23 -4.49
CA HIS A 135 -16.06 9.92 -5.75
C HIS A 135 -17.26 9.34 -6.50
N ASN A 136 -18.17 10.20 -6.96
CA ASN A 136 -19.36 9.83 -7.74
C ASN A 136 -20.28 8.80 -7.05
N ALA A 137 -20.49 8.95 -5.74
CA ALA A 137 -21.41 8.11 -4.98
C ALA A 137 -22.83 8.10 -5.62
N PRO A 138 -23.39 6.93 -5.98
CA PRO A 138 -24.73 6.83 -6.54
C PRO A 138 -25.81 7.05 -5.48
N ARG A 139 -27.07 7.26 -5.91
CA ARG A 139 -28.21 7.50 -5.00
C ARG A 139 -28.46 6.38 -3.99
N VAL A 140 -28.03 5.15 -4.28
CA VAL A 140 -28.16 3.99 -3.37
C VAL A 140 -27.07 3.94 -2.30
N PHE A 141 -25.95 4.65 -2.49
CA PHE A 141 -24.79 4.61 -1.60
C PHE A 141 -25.07 4.98 -0.14
N PRO A 142 -25.96 5.94 0.20
CA PRO A 142 -26.27 6.26 1.59
C PRO A 142 -26.68 5.06 2.44
N LEU A 143 -27.36 4.06 1.86
CA LEU A 143 -27.73 2.82 2.57
C LEU A 143 -26.50 2.04 3.02
N VAL A 144 -25.51 1.91 2.13
CA VAL A 144 -24.23 1.24 2.40
C VAL A 144 -23.43 2.06 3.41
N TRP A 145 -23.33 3.37 3.19
CA TRP A 145 -22.57 4.29 4.03
C TRP A 145 -23.03 4.29 5.49
N ASN A 146 -24.34 4.24 5.74
CA ASN A 146 -24.91 4.17 7.10
C ASN A 146 -24.45 2.95 7.91
N MET A 147 -24.04 1.87 7.24
CA MET A 147 -23.42 0.71 7.89
C MET A 147 -21.91 0.91 8.06
N VAL A 148 -21.22 1.31 6.98
CA VAL A 148 -19.76 1.45 6.97
C VAL A 148 -19.26 2.49 7.97
N VAL A 149 -19.95 3.63 8.09
CA VAL A 149 -19.56 4.72 8.99
C VAL A 149 -19.50 4.29 10.46
N LYS A 150 -20.30 3.29 10.86
CA LYS A 150 -20.33 2.74 12.22
C LYS A 150 -19.08 1.92 12.55
N TRP A 151 -18.35 1.45 11.55
CA TRP A 151 -17.11 0.69 11.72
C TRP A 151 -15.87 1.59 11.74
N LEU A 152 -16.02 2.86 11.39
CA LEU A 152 -14.94 3.84 11.31
C LEU A 152 -14.77 4.61 12.62
N LYS A 153 -13.54 4.61 13.15
CA LYS A 153 -13.08 5.49 14.21
C LYS A 153 -13.20 6.95 13.77
N PRO A 154 -13.47 7.91 14.68
CA PRO A 154 -13.64 9.33 14.35
C PRO A 154 -12.51 9.88 13.45
N GLN A 155 -11.25 9.65 13.84
CA GLN A 155 -10.06 10.11 13.09
C GLN A 155 -9.98 9.62 11.63
N VAL A 156 -10.66 8.53 11.28
CA VAL A 156 -10.72 8.01 9.90
C VAL A 156 -11.88 8.65 9.16
N ARG A 157 -13.00 8.87 9.85
CA ARG A 157 -14.17 9.55 9.27
C ARG A 157 -13.85 10.97 8.85
N ASP A 158 -13.04 11.68 9.63
CA ASP A 158 -12.64 13.06 9.38
C ASP A 158 -11.77 13.21 8.12
N LYS A 159 -11.16 12.12 7.65
CA LYS A 159 -10.34 12.07 6.43
C LYS A 159 -11.16 11.83 5.15
N ILE A 160 -12.47 11.60 5.27
CA ILE A 160 -13.33 11.23 4.13
C ILE A 160 -13.97 12.47 3.52
N ILE A 161 -13.78 12.64 2.22
CA ILE A 161 -14.35 13.73 1.43
C ILE A 161 -15.21 13.14 0.31
N PHE A 162 -16.47 13.57 0.25
CA PHE A 162 -17.36 13.23 -0.85
C PHE A 162 -17.15 14.19 -2.02
N THR A 163 -16.95 13.64 -3.21
CA THR A 163 -16.74 14.42 -4.44
C THR A 163 -17.63 13.92 -5.56
N ARG A 164 -18.02 14.79 -6.48
CA ARG A 164 -18.92 14.43 -7.59
C ARG A 164 -18.62 15.25 -8.84
N GLY A 165 -18.64 14.59 -9.99
CA GLY A 165 -18.44 15.21 -11.30
C GLY A 165 -16.95 15.37 -11.66
N PRO A 166 -16.66 15.67 -12.93
CA PRO A 166 -15.32 15.56 -13.51
C PRO A 166 -14.30 16.55 -12.94
N ASP A 167 -14.75 17.67 -12.36
CA ASP A 167 -13.86 18.72 -11.85
C ASP A 167 -13.60 18.65 -10.36
N ALA A 168 -14.39 17.88 -9.60
CA ALA A 168 -14.31 17.89 -8.14
C ALA A 168 -12.97 17.35 -7.62
N LEU A 169 -12.44 16.29 -8.25
CA LEU A 169 -11.12 15.75 -7.89
C LEU A 169 -9.99 16.71 -8.25
N LYS A 170 -10.15 17.55 -9.28
CA LYS A 170 -9.11 18.50 -9.75
C LYS A 170 -8.76 19.56 -8.72
N LYS A 171 -9.63 19.78 -7.74
CA LYS A 171 -9.38 20.67 -6.59
C LYS A 171 -8.29 20.14 -5.66
N TYR A 172 -8.06 18.83 -5.68
CA TYR A 172 -7.16 18.14 -4.75
C TYR A 172 -6.02 17.40 -5.45
N ILE A 173 -6.28 16.91 -6.66
CA ILE A 173 -5.39 16.02 -7.42
C ILE A 173 -5.13 16.64 -8.79
N ASP A 174 -3.86 16.69 -9.21
CA ASP A 174 -3.50 17.16 -10.54
C ASP A 174 -4.22 16.30 -11.61
N PRO A 175 -4.90 16.92 -12.60
CA PRO A 175 -5.57 16.20 -13.68
C PRO A 175 -4.73 15.12 -14.37
N LYS A 176 -3.39 15.25 -14.40
CA LYS A 176 -2.51 14.22 -15.00
C LYS A 176 -2.48 12.89 -14.23
N PHE A 177 -2.99 12.85 -13.00
CA PHE A 177 -3.09 11.66 -12.15
C PHE A 177 -4.54 11.21 -11.91
N ILE A 178 -5.50 11.90 -12.53
CA ILE A 178 -6.91 11.50 -12.52
C ILE A 178 -7.19 10.75 -13.83
N PRO A 179 -7.82 9.56 -13.80
CA PRO A 179 -8.20 8.85 -15.01
C PRO A 179 -9.08 9.68 -15.94
N LYS A 180 -8.90 9.54 -17.25
CA LYS A 180 -9.70 10.27 -18.27
C LYS A 180 -11.21 10.16 -18.05
N PHE A 181 -11.70 8.97 -17.70
CA PHE A 181 -13.14 8.74 -17.49
C PHE A 181 -13.69 9.39 -16.20
N LEU A 182 -12.82 9.86 -15.30
CA LEU A 182 -13.16 10.66 -14.12
C LEU A 182 -12.91 12.16 -14.34
N GLY A 183 -12.67 12.58 -15.59
CA GLY A 183 -12.46 13.99 -15.96
C GLY A 183 -11.01 14.45 -15.97
N GLY A 184 -10.04 13.56 -15.77
CA GLY A 184 -8.61 13.87 -15.83
C GLY A 184 -7.96 13.61 -17.18
N LYS A 185 -6.65 13.33 -17.16
CA LYS A 185 -5.82 13.07 -18.35
C LYS A 185 -5.10 11.72 -18.30
N ASP A 186 -5.17 11.01 -17.18
CA ASP A 186 -4.40 9.80 -16.96
C ASP A 186 -5.01 8.55 -17.62
N ALA A 187 -4.14 7.62 -18.00
CA ALA A 187 -4.52 6.28 -18.45
C ALA A 187 -4.48 5.29 -17.27
N ILE A 188 -5.45 4.38 -17.20
CA ILE A 188 -5.42 3.29 -16.21
C ILE A 188 -4.23 2.37 -16.56
N PRO A 189 -3.39 1.97 -15.59
CA PRO A 189 -2.31 1.02 -15.86
C PRO A 189 -2.87 -0.33 -16.30
N ALA A 190 -2.16 -1.05 -17.16
CA ALA A 190 -2.50 -2.44 -17.47
C ALA A 190 -1.98 -3.37 -16.35
N TYR A 191 -2.60 -4.53 -16.19
CA TYR A 191 -1.95 -5.62 -15.46
C TYR A 191 -0.92 -6.27 -16.38
N VAL A 192 0.37 -6.15 -16.01
CA VAL A 192 1.45 -6.83 -16.71
C VAL A 192 1.60 -8.22 -16.11
N GLU A 193 1.27 -9.23 -16.90
CA GLU A 193 1.37 -10.64 -16.50
C GLU A 193 2.80 -11.00 -16.09
N PRO A 194 2.97 -11.80 -15.01
CA PRO A 194 4.26 -12.37 -14.66
C PRO A 194 4.82 -13.25 -15.78
N THR A 195 6.10 -13.05 -16.08
CA THR A 195 6.95 -13.91 -16.91
C THR A 195 8.19 -14.28 -16.12
N THR A 196 8.88 -15.34 -16.52
CA THR A 196 10.14 -15.73 -15.88
C THR A 196 11.17 -14.61 -15.91
N PHE A 197 11.14 -13.75 -16.92
CA PHE A 197 12.03 -12.60 -17.07
C PHE A 197 11.64 -11.42 -16.17
N ASN A 198 10.37 -11.04 -16.11
CA ASN A 198 9.93 -9.84 -15.39
C ASN A 198 9.58 -10.08 -13.91
N SER A 199 9.78 -11.31 -13.43
CA SER A 199 9.44 -11.76 -12.07
C SER A 199 10.56 -12.60 -11.45
N GLN A 200 11.81 -12.40 -11.89
CA GLN A 200 12.98 -13.03 -11.28
C GLN A 200 13.54 -12.16 -10.17
N ARG A 201 13.95 -12.80 -9.06
CA ARG A 201 14.81 -12.16 -8.07
C ARG A 201 16.24 -12.13 -8.57
N LYS A 202 17.02 -11.16 -8.10
CA LYS A 202 18.46 -11.19 -8.31
C LYS A 202 19.06 -12.37 -7.55
N GLU A 203 19.89 -13.15 -8.23
CA GLU A 203 20.60 -14.27 -7.60
C GLU A 203 21.56 -13.78 -6.51
N PRO A 204 21.67 -14.49 -5.37
CA PRO A 204 22.63 -14.16 -4.32
C PRO A 204 24.06 -14.06 -4.84
N ASP A 205 24.72 -12.94 -4.52
CA ASP A 205 26.13 -12.67 -4.83
C ASP A 205 26.87 -12.14 -3.58
N ALA A 206 28.15 -11.80 -3.70
CA ALA A 206 28.92 -11.25 -2.59
C ALA A 206 28.31 -9.94 -2.03
N MET A 207 27.64 -9.15 -2.88
CA MET A 207 26.96 -7.94 -2.46
C MET A 207 25.76 -8.26 -1.57
N PHE A 208 24.99 -9.31 -1.89
CA PHE A 208 23.87 -9.76 -1.04
C PHE A 208 24.31 -10.07 0.39
N SER A 209 25.37 -10.87 0.56
CA SER A 209 25.91 -11.22 1.88
C SER A 209 26.40 -9.98 2.64
N ASN A 210 27.07 -9.06 1.96
CA ASN A 210 27.53 -7.80 2.56
C ASN A 210 26.36 -6.91 3.00
N LEU A 211 25.30 -6.82 2.18
CA LEU A 211 24.11 -6.05 2.50
C LEU A 211 23.35 -6.63 3.70
N LEU A 212 23.26 -7.96 3.82
CA LEU A 212 22.66 -8.62 4.98
C LEU A 212 23.47 -8.31 6.25
N LYS A 213 24.79 -8.46 6.21
CA LYS A 213 25.67 -8.12 7.33
C LYS A 213 25.50 -6.65 7.75
N GLN A 214 25.51 -5.74 6.77
CA GLN A 214 25.27 -4.31 7.03
C GLN A 214 23.89 -4.08 7.67
N ARG A 215 22.86 -4.80 7.23
CA ARG A 215 21.51 -4.70 7.79
C ARG A 215 21.47 -5.15 9.25
N ASP A 216 22.18 -6.22 9.60
CA ASP A 216 22.28 -6.72 10.97
C ASP A 216 23.00 -5.70 11.87
N GLU A 217 24.14 -5.17 11.42
CA GLU A 217 24.88 -4.12 12.13
C GLU A 217 24.03 -2.87 12.36
N LEU A 218 23.32 -2.41 11.33
CA LEU A 218 22.38 -1.27 11.44
C LEU A 218 21.21 -1.59 12.38
N THR A 219 20.78 -2.85 12.45
CA THR A 219 19.71 -3.28 13.35
C THR A 219 20.16 -3.23 14.80
N VAL A 220 21.35 -3.74 15.11
CA VAL A 220 21.94 -3.66 16.44
C VAL A 220 22.12 -2.21 16.87
N ARG A 221 22.68 -1.36 16.00
CA ARG A 221 22.85 0.08 16.26
C ARG A 221 21.52 0.80 16.50
N PHE A 222 20.48 0.44 15.75
CA PHE A 222 19.14 1.02 15.94
C PHE A 222 18.58 0.67 17.31
N ILE A 223 18.72 -0.60 17.75
CA ILE A 223 18.28 -1.06 19.07
C ILE A 223 19.05 -0.32 20.16
N ASP A 224 20.38 -0.30 20.09
CA ASP A 224 21.24 0.41 21.05
C ASP A 224 20.90 1.91 21.14
N SER A 225 20.77 2.60 20.01
CA SER A 225 20.40 4.02 19.97
C SER A 225 18.99 4.28 20.51
N THR A 226 18.08 3.30 20.39
CA THR A 226 16.72 3.40 20.96
C THR A 226 16.74 3.22 22.47
N ILE A 227 17.51 2.25 22.99
CA ILE A 227 17.70 2.05 24.43
C ILE A 227 18.29 3.33 25.06
N LYS A 228 19.40 3.85 24.51
CA LYS A 228 20.02 5.11 24.97
C LYS A 228 19.08 6.30 24.92
N TRP A 229 18.22 6.39 23.91
CA TRP A 229 17.22 7.45 23.82
C TRP A 229 16.18 7.38 24.94
N ILE A 230 15.71 6.17 25.27
CA ILE A 230 14.74 5.92 26.34
C ILE A 230 15.36 6.16 27.72
N GLU A 231 16.62 5.79 27.91
CA GLU A 231 17.35 5.91 29.18
C GLU A 231 17.93 7.31 29.43
N ALA A 232 17.91 8.19 28.43
CA ALA A 232 18.46 9.53 28.54
C ALA A 232 17.80 10.33 29.69
N THR A 233 18.62 10.83 30.60
CA THR A 233 18.14 11.54 31.81
C THR A 233 17.95 13.04 31.60
N ASN A 234 18.45 13.58 30.49
CA ASN A 234 18.29 14.98 30.13
C ASN A 234 17.89 15.18 28.66
N THR A 235 17.28 16.32 28.39
CA THR A 235 16.70 16.65 27.07
C THR A 235 17.75 16.74 25.97
N LYS A 236 18.97 17.18 26.28
CA LYS A 236 20.03 17.35 25.27
C LYS A 236 20.50 15.99 24.75
N GLU A 237 20.81 15.06 25.66
CA GLU A 237 21.18 13.69 25.32
C GLU A 237 20.03 12.96 24.61
N SER A 238 18.80 13.10 25.12
CA SER A 238 17.62 12.50 24.49
C SER A 238 17.47 12.94 23.03
N ARG A 239 17.63 14.25 22.75
CA ARG A 239 17.58 14.76 21.38
C ARG A 239 18.69 14.19 20.50
N GLN A 240 19.93 14.10 21.01
CA GLN A 240 21.05 13.55 20.25
C GLN A 240 20.85 12.06 19.92
N HIS A 241 20.37 11.26 20.88
CA HIS A 241 20.07 9.85 20.62
C HIS A 241 18.91 9.66 19.66
N LEU A 242 17.90 10.53 19.71
CA LEU A 242 16.81 10.54 18.74
C LEU A 242 17.31 10.87 17.32
N GLU A 243 18.16 11.88 17.16
CA GLU A 243 18.77 12.23 15.87
C GLU A 243 19.62 11.08 15.31
N SER A 244 20.45 10.45 16.16
CA SER A 244 21.22 9.25 15.82
C SER A 244 20.30 8.12 15.34
N LYS A 245 19.24 7.83 16.09
CA LYS A 245 18.23 6.82 15.75
C LYS A 245 17.59 7.11 14.39
N ILE A 246 17.20 8.35 14.12
CA ILE A 246 16.63 8.77 12.83
C ILE A 246 17.63 8.54 11.69
N ASN A 247 18.90 8.90 11.86
CA ASN A 247 19.92 8.68 10.84
C ASN A 247 20.16 7.19 10.56
N ILE A 248 20.14 6.35 11.60
CA ILE A 248 20.24 4.89 11.46
C ILE A 248 19.01 4.35 10.72
N CYS A 249 17.80 4.84 11.03
CA CYS A 249 16.59 4.49 10.26
C CYS A 249 16.77 4.78 8.78
N LYS A 250 17.24 5.98 8.42
CA LYS A 250 17.51 6.35 7.01
C LYS A 250 18.51 5.39 6.36
N ALA A 251 19.58 5.02 7.06
CA ALA A 251 20.57 4.08 6.54
C ALA A 251 20.02 2.66 6.37
N ARG A 252 19.18 2.17 7.30
CA ARG A 252 18.50 0.86 7.19
C ARG A 252 17.56 0.81 5.99
N ALA A 253 16.90 1.93 5.76
CA ALA A 253 15.90 2.07 4.74
C ALA A 253 16.58 2.15 3.35
N GLN A 254 17.68 2.91 3.24
CA GLN A 254 18.60 2.84 2.09
C GLN A 254 19.18 1.45 1.84
N ASN A 255 19.63 0.74 2.87
CA ASN A 255 20.13 -0.62 2.74
C ASN A 255 19.06 -1.57 2.17
N TYR A 256 17.79 -1.43 2.56
CA TYR A 256 16.72 -2.26 2.02
C TYR A 256 16.53 -2.05 0.51
N ILE A 257 16.68 -0.83 0.00
CA ILE A 257 16.56 -0.53 -1.44
C ILE A 257 17.49 -1.43 -2.26
N TYR A 258 18.72 -1.66 -1.77
CA TYR A 258 19.70 -2.51 -2.44
C TYR A 258 19.46 -4.00 -2.19
N LEU A 259 18.81 -4.37 -1.08
CA LEU A 259 18.44 -5.75 -0.78
C LEU A 259 17.18 -6.23 -1.50
N ASP A 260 16.23 -5.33 -1.75
CA ASP A 260 14.91 -5.68 -2.28
C ASP A 260 14.97 -6.57 -3.53
N PRO A 261 15.84 -6.30 -4.54
CA PRO A 261 15.93 -7.15 -5.72
C PRO A 261 16.28 -8.61 -5.42
N TYR A 262 16.98 -8.89 -4.32
CA TYR A 262 17.34 -10.25 -3.90
C TYR A 262 16.23 -10.92 -3.07
N LEU A 263 15.47 -10.13 -2.30
CA LEU A 263 14.48 -10.63 -1.36
C LEU A 263 13.11 -10.83 -1.99
N ARG A 264 12.68 -9.88 -2.83
CA ARG A 264 11.32 -9.78 -3.31
C ARG A 264 11.24 -10.04 -4.81
N THR A 265 10.27 -10.87 -5.18
CA THR A 265 9.89 -11.07 -6.57
C THR A 265 9.16 -9.81 -7.08
N PRO A 266 9.58 -9.22 -8.22
CA PRO A 266 8.92 -8.05 -8.78
C PRO A 266 7.40 -8.25 -8.92
N GLY A 267 6.62 -7.36 -8.33
CA GLY A 267 5.16 -7.33 -8.40
C GLY A 267 4.64 -6.41 -9.48
N ILE A 268 3.31 -6.23 -9.50
CA ILE A 268 2.62 -5.39 -10.50
C ILE A 268 3.20 -3.98 -10.54
N CYS A 269 3.47 -3.41 -9.36
CA CYS A 269 3.94 -2.04 -9.23
C CYS A 269 5.37 -1.87 -9.77
N ASP A 270 6.22 -2.90 -9.67
CA ASP A 270 7.55 -2.91 -10.28
C ASP A 270 7.43 -3.00 -11.81
N ARG A 271 6.63 -3.95 -12.30
CA ARG A 271 6.48 -4.22 -13.75
C ARG A 271 5.81 -3.07 -14.50
N ASN A 272 4.97 -2.29 -13.83
CA ASN A 272 4.35 -1.09 -14.36
C ASN A 272 5.20 0.19 -14.20
N GLY A 273 6.40 0.08 -13.60
CA GLY A 273 7.26 1.24 -13.30
C GLY A 273 6.64 2.24 -12.33
N GLN A 274 5.70 1.77 -11.49
CA GLN A 274 4.99 2.60 -10.49
C GLN A 274 5.78 2.72 -9.20
N LEU A 275 6.51 1.66 -8.84
CA LEU A 275 7.62 1.78 -7.92
C LEU A 275 8.72 2.49 -8.71
N GLY A 276 9.02 3.74 -8.33
CA GLY A 276 10.24 4.39 -8.81
C GLY A 276 11.49 3.61 -8.33
N ASN A 277 12.65 4.26 -8.27
CA ASN A 277 13.74 3.69 -7.48
C ASN A 277 13.24 3.55 -6.04
N LEU A 278 13.01 2.30 -5.59
CA LEU A 278 12.52 1.97 -4.24
C LEU A 278 13.19 2.86 -3.22
N SER A 279 12.42 3.36 -2.26
CA SER A 279 13.00 4.29 -1.31
C SER A 279 12.27 4.31 0.01
N TYR A 280 12.65 3.37 0.86
CA TYR A 280 12.30 3.32 2.28
C TYR A 280 13.06 4.36 3.04
#